data_AF-A0A5J4ZV00-F1
#
_entry.id   AF-A0A5J4ZV00-F1
#
_cell.length_a   1.000
_cell.length_b   1.000
_cell.length_c   1.000
_cell.angle_alpha   90.00
_cell.angle_beta   90.00
_cell.angle_gamma   90.00
#
_symmetry.space_group_name_H-M   'P 1'
#
loop_
_entity.id
_entity.type
_entity.pdbx_description
1 polymer ?
#
loop_
_entity_poly.entity_id
_entity_poly.type
_entity_poly.pdbx_seq_one_letter_code
_entity_poly.pdbx_strand_id
1 'polypeptide(L)'
;MESWNSSSSPCDWPEIGCINGTVTEIIIQGTYKVEIIPPSICDLKNLTQIHLAYHAIKGGFPTILYNCSKLEYLDLQFNDFDGPIPDDIYRMSNLRYMDLGANQFTNIPAAIGRLSKLKELFIDGNALNCSIPKEIGKLSNLEALNMGYNQFVQATIPMELGQLKKLKYLWIKYSNLIGEIPETIGNLSSVEEVDLSGNLLNGSIPGGLFRLKNLRSVFLQENKLSGDIPETIGNLSSVEEVDLSGNLLNGSIPGGLFRLKNLRSVFLQENKLSGDIPVEAFNWAGIVLSRNNLTISLREDDYSGPYSSKNLQLCGNQLSRRIPYALQTNECTCKFFDNAKLCVPGGIYDFKQRVPSGNSNSKIGDIAPPIIFLVTSSFFLFLAKHWLRRKQPENGVANYKLTRRKQLENSIADWELIWFQRLDFTESDILLGLTDNNRIGNGGSGTVYLIVIHATGTSVAVKKRSVRTLQNGPGGTMKRVIPLLTLLMRRSRNHATWEK
;
A
#
# COMPACT_ATOMS: atom_id res chain seq x y z
N MET A 1 16.05 32.13 -12.41
CA MET A 1 14.97 32.28 -13.39
C MET A 1 15.41 33.38 -14.35
N GLU A 2 15.52 33.10 -15.65
CA GLU A 2 15.98 34.09 -16.67
C GLU A 2 14.88 35.07 -17.08
N SER A 3 13.61 34.68 -16.91
CA SER A 3 12.41 35.48 -17.22
C SER A 3 12.15 36.61 -16.20
N TRP A 4 12.60 36.45 -14.96
CA TRP A 4 12.38 37.42 -13.88
C TRP A 4 13.41 38.54 -13.98
N ASN A 5 13.00 39.65 -14.58
CA ASN A 5 13.85 40.83 -14.71
C ASN A 5 13.02 42.11 -14.55
N SER A 6 13.69 43.23 -14.29
CA SER A 6 13.03 44.52 -14.07
C SER A 6 12.43 45.14 -15.33
N SER A 7 12.57 44.51 -16.51
CA SER A 7 12.11 45.03 -17.80
C SER A 7 10.77 44.46 -18.27
N SER A 8 10.23 43.43 -17.59
CA SER A 8 8.91 42.86 -17.85
C SER A 8 8.01 42.94 -16.61
N SER A 9 6.69 42.88 -16.82
CA SER A 9 5.76 42.80 -15.70
C SER A 9 5.89 41.43 -15.03
N PRO A 10 5.79 41.32 -13.69
CA PRO A 10 5.68 40.03 -13.02
C PRO A 10 4.54 39.16 -13.57
N CYS A 11 3.48 39.77 -14.08
CA CYS A 11 2.35 39.06 -14.69
C CYS A 11 2.68 38.40 -16.04
N ASP A 12 3.84 38.69 -16.62
CA ASP A 12 4.33 38.05 -17.84
C ASP A 12 5.22 36.83 -17.52
N TRP A 13 5.52 36.57 -16.23
CA TRP A 13 6.39 35.48 -15.83
C TRP A 13 5.62 34.17 -15.73
N PRO A 14 6.13 33.06 -16.31
CA PRO A 14 5.42 31.77 -16.32
C PRO A 14 5.04 31.24 -14.92
N GLU A 15 5.83 31.59 -13.91
CA GLU A 15 5.67 31.18 -12.52
C GLU A 15 4.71 32.06 -11.71
N ILE A 16 4.14 33.12 -12.30
CA ILE A 16 3.34 34.11 -11.59
C ILE A 16 1.94 34.20 -12.19
N GLY A 17 0.92 33.96 -11.36
CA GLY A 17 -0.47 34.18 -11.72
C GLY A 17 -0.95 35.57 -11.30
N CYS A 18 -1.63 36.26 -12.21
CA CYS A 18 -2.21 37.58 -11.95
C CYS A 18 -3.71 37.64 -12.24
N ILE A 19 -4.42 38.42 -11.43
CA ILE A 19 -5.81 38.83 -11.69
C ILE A 19 -5.85 40.36 -11.74
N ASN A 20 -6.43 40.89 -12.82
CA ASN A 20 -6.53 42.33 -13.07
C ASN A 20 -5.19 43.09 -12.93
N GLY A 21 -4.10 42.48 -13.42
CA GLY A 21 -2.76 43.07 -13.38
C GLY A 21 -2.07 43.04 -12.01
N THR A 22 -2.65 42.34 -11.01
CA THR A 22 -2.03 42.18 -9.69
C THR A 22 -1.65 40.74 -9.44
N VAL A 23 -0.48 40.51 -8.85
CA VAL A 23 0.00 39.16 -8.51
C VAL A 23 -0.89 38.54 -7.44
N THR A 24 -1.46 37.39 -7.76
CA THR A 24 -2.37 36.63 -6.88
C THR A 24 -1.88 35.22 -6.59
N GLU A 25 -0.92 34.72 -7.37
CA GLU A 25 -0.42 33.36 -7.30
C GLU A 25 1.07 33.29 -7.64
N ILE A 26 1.81 32.46 -6.90
CA ILE A 26 3.21 32.13 -7.17
C ILE A 26 3.30 30.61 -7.28
N ILE A 27 3.76 30.14 -8.44
CA ILE A 27 3.98 28.72 -8.73
C ILE A 27 5.44 28.51 -9.07
N ILE A 28 6.22 28.03 -8.09
CA ILE A 28 7.59 27.61 -8.33
C ILE A 28 7.63 26.10 -8.13
N GLN A 29 7.85 25.35 -9.20
CA GLN A 29 7.98 23.90 -9.16
C GLN A 29 9.46 23.49 -9.28
N GLY A 30 9.81 22.28 -8.82
CA GLY A 30 11.17 21.79 -8.52
C GLY A 30 12.22 21.75 -9.65
N THR A 31 12.04 22.52 -10.74
CA THR A 31 13.07 22.83 -11.74
C THR A 31 14.02 23.94 -11.28
N TYR A 32 13.61 24.76 -10.32
CA TYR A 32 14.41 25.84 -9.72
C TYR A 32 14.65 25.53 -8.24
N LYS A 33 15.79 25.93 -7.68
CA LYS A 33 16.06 25.72 -6.25
C LYS A 33 15.66 26.96 -5.46
N VAL A 34 14.61 26.88 -4.65
CA VAL A 34 14.29 27.90 -3.64
C VAL A 34 14.90 27.47 -2.32
N GLU A 35 15.83 28.25 -1.77
CA GLU A 35 16.47 27.90 -0.48
C GLU A 35 15.73 28.50 0.73
N ILE A 36 15.12 29.68 0.55
CA ILE A 36 14.45 30.45 1.61
C ILE A 36 13.23 31.15 1.00
N ILE A 37 12.13 31.19 1.77
CA ILE A 37 10.97 32.02 1.44
C ILE A 37 11.28 33.48 1.86
N PRO A 38 11.38 34.43 0.91
CA PRO A 38 11.79 35.79 1.23
C PRO A 38 10.70 36.54 2.03
N PRO A 39 11.07 37.37 3.02
CA PRO A 39 10.08 38.12 3.80
C PRO A 39 9.18 39.06 3.00
N SER A 40 9.69 39.58 1.88
CA SER A 40 8.96 40.45 0.96
C SER A 40 7.87 39.72 0.15
N ILE A 41 7.76 38.39 0.24
CA ILE A 41 6.69 37.66 -0.48
C ILE A 41 5.29 38.17 -0.10
N CYS A 42 5.12 38.60 1.16
CA CYS A 42 3.86 39.16 1.66
C CYS A 42 3.71 40.69 1.44
N ASP A 43 4.64 41.32 0.70
CA ASP A 43 4.42 42.67 0.15
C ASP A 43 3.41 42.63 -1.00
N LEU A 44 3.24 41.46 -1.63
CA LEU A 44 2.19 41.18 -2.60
C LEU A 44 0.83 41.09 -1.89
N LYS A 45 0.18 42.23 -1.65
CA LYS A 45 -1.05 42.33 -0.84
C LYS A 45 -2.28 41.59 -1.40
N ASN A 46 -2.21 41.14 -2.66
CA ASN A 46 -3.26 40.36 -3.31
C ASN A 46 -2.91 38.87 -3.45
N LEU A 47 -1.79 38.42 -2.88
CA LEU A 47 -1.37 37.03 -2.96
C LEU A 47 -2.36 36.12 -2.21
N THR A 48 -2.92 35.17 -2.96
CA THR A 48 -3.91 34.19 -2.49
C THR A 48 -3.40 32.76 -2.54
N GLN A 49 -2.40 32.47 -3.39
CA GLN A 49 -1.88 31.12 -3.59
C GLN A 49 -0.35 31.11 -3.62
N ILE A 50 0.24 30.17 -2.90
CA ILE A 50 1.69 29.90 -2.91
C ILE A 50 1.88 28.40 -3.14
N HIS A 51 2.57 28.05 -4.22
CA HIS A 51 2.99 26.69 -4.54
C HIS A 51 4.52 26.63 -4.55
N LEU A 52 5.10 26.04 -3.51
CA LEU A 52 6.53 25.90 -3.30
C LEU A 52 6.89 24.44 -3.00
N ALA A 53 6.30 23.52 -3.75
CA ALA A 53 6.60 22.10 -3.64
C ALA A 53 7.95 21.74 -4.29
N TYR A 54 8.66 20.75 -3.73
CA TYR A 54 9.89 20.17 -4.30
C TYR A 54 11.12 21.10 -4.37
N HIS A 55 11.42 21.85 -3.29
CA HIS A 55 12.55 22.81 -3.26
C HIS A 55 13.66 22.50 -2.25
N ALA A 56 13.48 21.50 -1.39
CA ALA A 56 14.38 21.23 -0.26
C ALA A 56 14.58 22.46 0.65
N ILE A 57 13.53 23.28 0.83
CA ILE A 57 13.54 24.42 1.77
C ILE A 57 13.65 23.87 3.18
N LYS A 58 14.53 24.47 3.99
CA LYS A 58 14.84 24.03 5.36
C LYS A 58 14.27 24.97 6.42
N GLY A 59 14.28 24.48 7.66
CA GLY A 59 13.91 25.21 8.87
C GLY A 59 12.47 24.93 9.29
N GLY A 60 12.01 25.65 10.32
CA GLY A 60 10.65 25.49 10.83
C GLY A 60 9.56 25.96 9.86
N PHE A 61 8.31 25.80 10.27
CA PHE A 61 7.16 26.36 9.55
C PHE A 61 7.38 27.85 9.22
N PRO A 62 7.13 28.31 7.98
CA PRO A 62 7.44 29.68 7.55
C PRO A 62 6.44 30.70 8.11
N THR A 63 6.61 31.10 9.37
CA THR A 63 5.76 32.06 10.08
C THR A 63 5.71 33.44 9.42
N ILE A 64 6.67 33.76 8.55
CA ILE A 64 6.64 34.97 7.74
C ILE A 64 5.39 35.08 6.86
N LEU A 65 4.82 33.93 6.46
CA LEU A 65 3.57 33.86 5.70
C LEU A 65 2.35 34.32 6.49
N TYR A 66 2.45 34.53 7.81
CA TYR A 66 1.38 35.17 8.59
C TYR A 66 1.06 36.57 8.12
N ASN A 67 2.01 37.24 7.44
CA ASN A 67 1.81 38.58 6.87
C ASN A 67 1.04 38.56 5.54
N CYS A 68 0.84 37.40 4.94
CA CYS A 68 0.10 37.22 3.69
C CYS A 68 -1.40 37.12 3.99
N SER A 69 -2.04 38.25 4.29
CA SER A 69 -3.38 38.30 4.87
C SER A 69 -4.51 37.71 4.00
N LYS A 70 -4.31 37.59 2.68
CA LYS A 70 -5.28 36.99 1.73
C LYS A 70 -4.96 35.56 1.33
N LEU A 71 -3.95 34.93 1.92
CA LEU A 71 -3.53 33.59 1.54
C LEU A 71 -4.64 32.56 1.83
N GLU A 72 -5.06 31.85 0.79
CA GLU A 72 -6.09 30.81 0.84
C GLU A 72 -5.54 29.42 0.48
N TYR A 73 -4.46 29.35 -0.31
CA TYR A 73 -3.83 28.12 -0.77
C TYR A 73 -2.34 28.14 -0.45
N LEU A 74 -1.89 27.13 0.28
CA LEU A 74 -0.48 26.94 0.63
C LEU A 74 -0.06 25.50 0.36
N ASP A 75 0.86 25.32 -0.60
CA ASP A 75 1.50 24.05 -0.89
C ASP A 75 3.01 24.14 -0.62
N LEU A 76 3.46 23.41 0.40
CA LEU A 76 4.85 23.31 0.85
C LEU A 76 5.36 21.86 0.79
N GLN A 77 4.68 20.98 0.06
CA GLN A 77 5.02 19.55 0.08
C GLN A 77 6.43 19.25 -0.46
N PHE A 78 7.01 18.13 -0.06
CA PHE A 78 8.32 17.68 -0.55
C PHE A 78 9.42 18.73 -0.34
N ASN A 79 9.55 19.22 0.90
CA ASN A 79 10.64 20.09 1.35
C ASN A 79 11.37 19.46 2.55
N ASP A 80 12.29 20.19 3.15
CA ASP A 80 13.04 19.81 4.34
C ASP A 80 12.57 20.63 5.57
N PHE A 81 11.31 21.06 5.62
CA PHE A 81 10.79 21.78 6.78
C PHE A 81 10.73 20.87 8.02
N ASP A 82 11.13 21.36 9.19
CA ASP A 82 11.24 20.58 10.42
C ASP A 82 10.53 21.24 11.62
N GLY A 83 10.61 20.58 12.79
CA GLY A 83 10.04 21.08 14.03
C GLY A 83 8.50 21.02 14.09
N PRO A 84 7.88 21.67 15.09
CA PRO A 84 6.43 21.62 15.26
C PRO A 84 5.71 22.59 14.29
N ILE A 85 4.48 22.24 13.89
CA ILE A 85 3.56 23.25 13.35
C ILE A 85 3.21 24.23 14.49
N PRO A 86 3.34 25.56 14.32
CA PRO A 86 3.23 26.51 15.43
C PRO A 86 1.82 26.62 16.03
N ASP A 87 1.73 26.83 17.35
CA ASP A 87 0.45 27.03 18.07
C ASP A 87 -0.30 28.29 17.62
N ASP A 88 0.36 29.23 16.94
CA ASP A 88 -0.25 30.41 16.36
C ASP A 88 -0.58 30.30 14.87
N ILE A 89 -0.61 29.07 14.32
CA ILE A 89 -1.06 28.77 12.95
C ILE A 89 -2.44 29.34 12.63
N TYR A 90 -3.28 29.56 13.64
CA TYR A 90 -4.60 30.20 13.49
C TYR A 90 -4.55 31.61 12.90
N ARG A 91 -3.39 32.27 12.88
CA ARG A 91 -3.18 33.55 12.17
C ARG A 91 -3.40 33.43 10.67
N MET A 92 -3.30 32.22 10.11
CA MET A 92 -3.59 31.91 8.71
C MET A 92 -5.05 31.45 8.51
N SER A 93 -6.01 32.06 9.20
CA SER A 93 -7.42 31.63 9.23
C SER A 93 -8.15 31.71 7.88
N ASN A 94 -7.54 32.31 6.86
CA ASN A 94 -8.08 32.36 5.50
C ASN A 94 -7.80 31.11 4.67
N LEU A 95 -6.89 30.24 5.11
CA LEU A 95 -6.53 29.03 4.40
C LEU A 95 -7.73 28.10 4.18
N ARG A 96 -7.83 27.63 2.94
CA ARG A 96 -8.76 26.62 2.45
C ARG A 96 -8.04 25.35 2.05
N TYR A 97 -6.80 25.47 1.61
CA TYR A 97 -5.93 24.37 1.23
C TYR A 97 -4.59 24.53 1.92
N MET A 98 -4.13 23.49 2.60
CA MET A 98 -2.82 23.42 3.22
C MET A 98 -2.20 22.04 2.97
N ASP A 99 -1.12 22.01 2.19
CA ASP A 99 -0.31 20.82 1.96
C ASP A 99 1.09 21.00 2.56
N LEU A 100 1.38 20.19 3.57
CA LEU A 100 2.65 20.11 4.29
C LEU A 100 3.28 18.71 4.12
N GLY A 101 2.79 17.91 3.16
CA GLY A 101 3.18 16.52 2.96
C GLY A 101 4.68 16.36 2.69
N ALA A 102 5.23 15.19 2.99
CA ALA A 102 6.63 14.84 2.71
C ALA A 102 7.65 15.89 3.23
N ASN A 103 7.54 16.24 4.51
CA ASN A 103 8.46 17.12 5.24
C ASN A 103 8.98 16.40 6.52
N GLN A 104 9.48 17.13 7.50
CA GLN A 104 10.01 16.63 8.77
C GLN A 104 9.30 17.24 9.99
N PHE A 105 8.05 17.68 9.84
CA PHE A 105 7.27 18.23 10.95
C PHE A 105 7.04 17.18 12.05
N THR A 106 7.09 17.60 13.31
CA THR A 106 7.05 16.69 14.48
C THR A 106 5.72 16.71 15.24
N ASN A 107 4.94 17.79 15.16
CA ASN A 107 3.71 17.96 15.95
C ASN A 107 2.61 18.71 15.17
N ILE A 108 1.36 18.36 15.47
CA ILE A 108 0.17 19.11 15.07
C ILE A 108 -0.41 19.82 16.31
N PRO A 109 -0.53 21.16 16.32
CA PRO A 109 -1.05 21.90 17.47
C PRO A 109 -2.58 21.81 17.54
N ALA A 110 -3.14 21.90 18.75
CA ALA A 110 -4.60 21.99 18.94
C ALA A 110 -5.20 23.21 18.21
N ALA A 111 -4.41 24.27 18.02
CA ALA A 111 -4.80 25.46 17.28
C ALA A 111 -5.18 25.19 15.81
N ILE A 112 -4.81 24.04 15.23
CA ILE A 112 -5.22 23.65 13.88
C ILE A 112 -6.74 23.72 13.70
N GLY A 113 -7.51 23.36 14.74
CA GLY A 113 -8.97 23.42 14.72
C GLY A 113 -9.58 24.81 14.60
N ARG A 114 -8.76 25.88 14.63
CA ARG A 114 -9.20 27.27 14.42
C ARG A 114 -9.20 27.68 12.95
N LEU A 115 -8.64 26.86 12.04
CA LEU A 115 -8.66 27.10 10.59
C LEU A 115 -10.02 26.74 9.99
N SER A 116 -11.06 27.45 10.41
CA SER A 116 -12.47 27.12 10.10
C SER A 116 -12.84 27.10 8.61
N LYS A 117 -12.04 27.74 7.74
CA LYS A 117 -12.24 27.75 6.27
C LYS A 117 -11.56 26.58 5.55
N LEU A 118 -10.74 25.81 6.26
CA LEU A 118 -9.94 24.74 5.68
C LEU A 118 -10.84 23.64 5.12
N LYS A 119 -10.55 23.26 3.88
CA LYS A 119 -11.21 22.20 3.12
C LYS A 119 -10.29 21.02 2.90
N GLU A 120 -9.01 21.28 2.68
CA GLU A 120 -8.02 20.23 2.41
C GLU A 120 -6.82 20.43 3.32
N LEU A 121 -6.48 19.37 4.05
CA LEU A 121 -5.33 19.32 4.95
C LEU A 121 -4.53 18.06 4.68
N PHE A 122 -3.32 18.25 4.14
CA PHE A 122 -2.38 17.18 3.88
C PHE A 122 -1.13 17.39 4.74
N ILE A 123 -0.82 16.43 5.60
CA ILE A 123 0.34 16.42 6.51
C ILE A 123 0.96 15.01 6.52
N ASP A 124 0.79 14.25 5.43
CA ASP A 124 1.33 12.90 5.31
C ASP A 124 2.85 12.89 5.12
N GLY A 125 3.49 11.77 5.42
CA GLY A 125 4.93 11.60 5.19
C GLY A 125 5.82 12.54 5.99
N ASN A 126 5.42 12.87 7.23
CA ASN A 126 6.17 13.71 8.15
C ASN A 126 6.79 12.88 9.30
N ALA A 127 7.48 13.55 10.22
CA ALA A 127 8.05 12.94 11.43
C ALA A 127 7.11 13.09 12.65
N LEU A 128 5.80 13.11 12.43
CA LEU A 128 4.84 13.38 13.50
C LEU A 128 4.91 12.28 14.56
N ASN A 129 5.30 12.66 15.79
CA ASN A 129 5.49 11.76 16.93
C ASN A 129 4.57 12.09 18.12
N CYS A 130 3.44 12.75 17.82
CA CYS A 130 2.45 13.19 18.79
C CYS A 130 1.17 12.33 18.76
N SER A 131 0.17 12.71 19.54
CA SER A 131 -1.22 12.25 19.34
C SER A 131 -1.91 13.06 18.24
N ILE A 132 -2.99 12.54 17.66
CA ILE A 132 -3.87 13.32 16.80
C ILE A 132 -4.71 14.28 17.68
N PRO A 133 -4.64 15.61 17.49
CA PRO A 133 -5.42 16.55 18.29
C PRO A 133 -6.92 16.44 17.97
N LYS A 134 -7.74 16.31 19.02
CA LYS A 134 -9.22 16.23 18.89
C LYS A 134 -9.83 17.46 18.22
N GLU A 135 -9.15 18.60 18.30
CA GLU A 135 -9.56 19.86 17.69
C GLU A 135 -9.66 19.80 16.17
N ILE A 136 -9.05 18.80 15.51
CA ILE A 136 -9.29 18.54 14.07
C ILE A 136 -10.78 18.37 13.78
N GLY A 137 -11.57 17.79 14.71
CA GLY A 137 -13.02 17.67 14.57
C GLY A 137 -13.77 19.01 14.43
N LYS A 138 -13.15 20.14 14.79
CA LYS A 138 -13.72 21.49 14.64
C LYS A 138 -13.63 22.04 13.22
N LEU A 139 -12.89 21.39 12.32
CA LEU A 139 -12.73 21.78 10.92
C LEU A 139 -13.97 21.43 10.09
N SER A 140 -15.12 22.05 10.40
CA SER A 140 -16.43 21.72 9.82
C SER A 140 -16.53 21.84 8.29
N ASN A 141 -15.59 22.52 7.64
CA ASN A 141 -15.50 22.64 6.18
C ASN A 141 -14.58 21.61 5.52
N LEU A 142 -13.90 20.76 6.30
CA LEU A 142 -12.91 19.82 5.78
C LEU A 142 -13.57 18.76 4.89
N GLU A 143 -13.03 18.64 3.67
CA GLU A 143 -13.42 17.71 2.62
C GLU A 143 -12.37 16.61 2.44
N ALA A 144 -11.08 16.89 2.67
CA ALA A 144 -10.00 15.91 2.60
C ALA A 144 -9.01 16.06 3.78
N LEU A 145 -8.66 14.94 4.39
CA LEU A 145 -7.67 14.84 5.46
C LEU A 145 -6.69 13.71 5.17
N ASN A 146 -5.42 14.04 4.95
CA ASN A 146 -4.34 13.07 4.85
C ASN A 146 -3.32 13.28 5.98
N MET A 147 -3.13 12.27 6.80
CA MET A 147 -2.11 12.20 7.84
C MET A 147 -1.32 10.89 7.76
N GLY A 148 -1.37 10.21 6.61
CA GLY A 148 -0.71 8.92 6.39
C GLY A 148 0.81 8.99 6.49
N TYR A 149 1.47 7.83 6.57
CA TYR A 149 2.93 7.70 6.58
C TYR A 149 3.63 8.53 7.66
N ASN A 150 3.04 8.63 8.85
CA ASN A 150 3.61 9.29 10.02
C ASN A 150 4.06 8.28 11.09
N GLN A 151 4.66 8.75 12.17
CA GLN A 151 5.14 7.87 13.26
C GLN A 151 4.49 8.21 14.59
N PHE A 152 3.16 8.35 14.60
CA PHE A 152 2.43 8.75 15.79
C PHE A 152 2.72 7.81 16.98
N VAL A 153 2.79 8.38 18.18
CA VAL A 153 3.13 7.64 19.41
C VAL A 153 1.90 7.55 20.28
N GLN A 154 1.46 6.31 20.57
CA GLN A 154 0.26 6.03 21.37
C GLN A 154 -1.01 6.75 20.89
N ALA A 155 -1.10 7.03 19.58
CA ALA A 155 -2.22 7.78 19.04
C ALA A 155 -3.41 6.87 18.71
N THR A 156 -4.57 7.22 19.26
CA THR A 156 -5.87 6.67 18.86
C THR A 156 -6.53 7.62 17.87
N ILE A 157 -7.51 7.11 17.12
CA ILE A 157 -8.39 7.95 16.29
C ILE A 157 -9.32 8.73 17.24
N PRO A 158 -9.32 10.09 17.25
CA PRO A 158 -10.17 10.84 18.17
C PRO A 158 -11.64 10.76 17.72
N MET A 159 -12.55 10.58 18.68
CA MET A 159 -13.99 10.44 18.40
C MET A 159 -14.58 11.68 17.71
N GLU A 160 -13.96 12.84 17.93
CA GLU A 160 -14.31 14.13 17.34
C GLU A 160 -14.15 14.16 15.81
N LEU A 161 -13.38 13.26 15.19
CA LEU A 161 -13.35 13.15 13.73
C LEU A 161 -14.75 12.89 13.16
N GLY A 162 -15.62 12.19 13.90
CA GLY A 162 -17.02 11.97 13.50
C GLY A 162 -17.87 13.25 13.35
N GLN A 163 -17.35 14.41 13.74
CA GLN A 163 -17.99 15.72 13.55
C GLN A 163 -17.80 16.29 12.13
N LEU A 164 -16.86 15.73 11.35
CA LEU A 164 -16.49 16.25 10.02
C LEU A 164 -17.48 15.82 8.92
N LYS A 165 -18.68 16.40 8.94
CA LYS A 165 -19.79 16.00 8.04
C LYS A 165 -19.55 16.18 6.55
N LYS A 166 -18.60 17.05 6.17
CA LYS A 166 -18.22 17.30 4.76
C LYS A 166 -17.04 16.46 4.29
N LEU A 167 -16.41 15.69 5.18
CA LEU A 167 -15.22 14.91 4.85
C LEU A 167 -15.59 13.83 3.83
N LYS A 168 -14.85 13.81 2.73
CA LYS A 168 -14.95 12.85 1.62
C LYS A 168 -13.82 11.83 1.67
N TYR A 169 -12.62 12.27 2.03
CA TYR A 169 -11.41 11.44 2.05
C TYR A 169 -10.76 11.49 3.42
N LEU A 170 -10.64 10.33 4.06
CA LEU A 170 -9.93 10.16 5.33
C LEU A 170 -8.79 9.15 5.12
N TRP A 171 -7.56 9.64 5.16
CA TRP A 171 -6.36 8.82 4.95
C TRP A 171 -5.41 8.96 6.13
N ILE A 172 -5.24 7.87 6.88
CA ILE A 172 -4.28 7.78 7.98
C ILE A 172 -3.57 6.41 7.94
N LYS A 173 -3.16 5.98 6.74
CA LYS A 173 -2.45 4.71 6.54
C LYS A 173 -1.03 4.74 7.08
N TYR A 174 -0.48 3.58 7.46
CA TYR A 174 0.93 3.42 7.85
C TYR A 174 1.42 4.47 8.86
N SER A 175 0.67 4.67 9.95
CA SER A 175 0.85 5.80 10.87
C SER A 175 0.95 5.40 12.35
N ASN A 176 1.16 4.12 12.67
CA ASN A 176 1.26 3.60 14.03
C ASN A 176 0.01 3.84 14.92
N LEU A 177 -1.17 4.01 14.32
CA LEU A 177 -2.40 4.18 15.10
C LEU A 177 -2.71 2.92 15.92
N ILE A 178 -3.15 3.11 17.16
CA ILE A 178 -3.54 2.05 18.09
C ILE A 178 -4.99 2.22 18.55
N GLY A 179 -5.51 1.22 19.26
CA GLY A 179 -6.87 1.24 19.80
C GLY A 179 -7.93 0.93 18.74
N GLU A 180 -9.18 1.14 19.11
CA GLU A 180 -10.33 0.80 18.28
C GLU A 180 -10.65 1.90 17.27
N ILE A 181 -11.33 1.53 16.18
CA ILE A 181 -11.96 2.50 15.29
C ILE A 181 -13.24 3.00 15.99
N PRO A 182 -13.37 4.29 16.34
CA PRO A 182 -14.52 4.79 17.08
C PRO A 182 -15.83 4.61 16.32
N GLU A 183 -16.92 4.25 17.00
CA GLU A 183 -18.27 4.19 16.41
C GLU A 183 -18.70 5.50 15.75
N THR A 184 -18.17 6.64 16.23
CA THR A 184 -18.42 7.96 15.65
C THR A 184 -17.91 8.08 14.22
N ILE A 185 -17.08 7.18 13.70
CA ILE A 185 -16.71 7.15 12.28
C ILE A 185 -17.94 7.00 11.37
N GLY A 186 -18.98 6.31 11.84
CA GLY A 186 -20.26 6.17 11.14
C GLY A 186 -21.04 7.48 10.98
N ASN A 187 -20.58 8.58 11.59
CA ASN A 187 -21.18 9.89 11.48
C ASN A 187 -20.65 10.72 10.29
N LEU A 188 -19.63 10.24 9.57
CA LEU A 188 -19.03 10.93 8.42
C LEU A 188 -19.90 10.85 7.14
N SER A 189 -21.07 11.49 7.16
CA SER A 189 -22.12 11.30 6.13
C SER A 189 -21.71 11.53 4.67
N SER A 190 -20.65 12.30 4.40
CA SER A 190 -20.18 12.59 3.04
C SER A 190 -18.98 11.73 2.60
N VAL A 191 -18.50 10.82 3.45
CA VAL A 191 -17.24 10.11 3.17
C VAL A 191 -17.40 9.15 2.00
N GLU A 192 -16.44 9.23 1.09
CA GLU A 192 -16.31 8.40 -0.10
C GLU A 192 -15.20 7.37 0.08
N GLU A 193 -14.14 7.70 0.82
CA GLU A 193 -13.00 6.80 1.03
C GLU A 193 -12.45 6.90 2.45
N VAL A 194 -12.19 5.73 3.02
CA VAL A 194 -11.50 5.57 4.32
C VAL A 194 -10.32 4.63 4.13
N ASP A 195 -9.11 5.14 4.32
CA ASP A 195 -7.87 4.37 4.32
C ASP A 195 -7.18 4.46 5.68
N LEU A 196 -7.31 3.38 6.47
CA LEU A 196 -6.66 3.19 7.77
C LEU A 196 -5.69 2.01 7.72
N SER A 197 -5.27 1.60 6.52
CA SER A 197 -4.43 0.41 6.32
C SER A 197 -3.04 0.53 6.95
N GLY A 198 -2.44 -0.60 7.31
CA GLY A 198 -1.06 -0.64 7.80
C GLY A 198 -0.86 0.01 9.18
N ASN A 199 -1.84 -0.08 10.08
CA ASN A 199 -1.75 0.44 11.44
C ASN A 199 -1.76 -0.71 12.48
N LEU A 200 -1.91 -0.37 13.75
CA LEU A 200 -2.01 -1.32 14.87
C LEU A 200 -3.41 -1.28 15.50
N LEU A 201 -4.43 -0.90 14.72
CA LEU A 201 -5.83 -0.79 15.18
C LEU A 201 -6.36 -2.16 15.58
N ASN A 202 -7.17 -2.20 16.64
CA ASN A 202 -7.73 -3.43 17.21
C ASN A 202 -9.25 -3.29 17.45
N GLY A 203 -9.85 -4.30 18.08
CA GLY A 203 -11.30 -4.34 18.30
C GLY A 203 -12.08 -4.62 17.01
N SER A 204 -13.40 -4.50 17.09
CA SER A 204 -14.31 -4.75 15.98
C SER A 204 -14.38 -3.59 14.99
N ILE A 205 -14.69 -3.91 13.73
CA ILE A 205 -15.08 -2.89 12.75
C ILE A 205 -16.43 -2.31 13.17
N PRO A 206 -16.55 -0.98 13.39
CA PRO A 206 -17.80 -0.37 13.84
C PRO A 206 -18.87 -0.50 12.76
N GLY A 207 -20.03 -1.04 13.13
CA GLY A 207 -21.12 -1.28 12.16
C GLY A 207 -21.62 0.01 11.50
N GLY A 208 -21.44 1.15 12.16
CA GLY A 208 -21.73 2.48 11.61
C GLY A 208 -20.93 2.82 10.34
N LEU A 209 -19.68 2.35 10.21
CA LEU A 209 -18.85 2.55 9.01
C LEU A 209 -19.56 2.01 7.75
N PHE A 210 -20.23 0.87 7.89
CA PHE A 210 -20.93 0.19 6.80
C PHE A 210 -22.37 0.68 6.58
N ARG A 211 -22.76 1.79 7.21
CA ARG A 211 -24.04 2.50 6.93
C ARG A 211 -23.85 3.73 6.04
N LEU A 212 -22.60 4.11 5.74
CA LEU A 212 -22.25 5.30 4.99
C LEU A 212 -22.52 5.12 3.50
N LYS A 213 -23.60 5.73 3.00
CA LYS A 213 -24.13 5.50 1.65
C LYS A 213 -23.24 6.02 0.52
N ASN A 214 -22.36 6.96 0.81
CA ASN A 214 -21.43 7.54 -0.17
C ASN A 214 -20.10 6.79 -0.25
N LEU A 215 -19.86 5.84 0.66
CA LEU A 215 -18.60 5.11 0.77
C LEU A 215 -18.39 4.23 -0.47
N ARG A 216 -17.30 4.51 -1.18
CA ARG A 216 -16.84 3.81 -2.39
C ARG A 216 -15.69 2.86 -2.08
N SER A 217 -14.77 3.25 -1.20
CA SER A 217 -13.57 2.47 -0.93
C SER A 217 -13.28 2.40 0.57
N VAL A 218 -12.98 1.20 1.05
CA VAL A 218 -12.61 0.95 2.45
C VAL A 218 -11.35 0.10 2.49
N PHE A 219 -10.28 0.66 3.04
CA PHE A 219 -8.99 0.01 3.21
C PHE A 219 -8.65 -0.07 4.69
N LEU A 220 -8.79 -1.26 5.28
CA LEU A 220 -8.48 -1.56 6.68
C LEU A 220 -7.42 -2.66 6.81
N GLN A 221 -6.80 -3.07 5.71
CA GLN A 221 -5.84 -4.16 5.68
C GLN A 221 -4.58 -3.90 6.52
N GLU A 222 -3.88 -4.97 6.88
CA GLU A 222 -2.65 -4.92 7.68
C GLU A 222 -2.86 -4.21 9.03
N ASN A 223 -3.86 -4.66 9.81
CA ASN A 223 -4.17 -4.18 11.16
C ASN A 223 -4.31 -5.37 12.13
N LYS A 224 -4.85 -5.13 13.33
CA LYS A 224 -5.16 -6.16 14.34
C LYS A 224 -6.67 -6.21 14.64
N LEU A 225 -7.52 -5.82 13.68
CA LEU A 225 -8.97 -5.81 13.83
C LEU A 225 -9.48 -7.24 14.04
N SER A 226 -10.44 -7.41 14.93
CA SER A 226 -10.99 -8.70 15.34
C SER A 226 -12.52 -8.66 15.35
N GLY A 227 -13.17 -9.77 15.71
CA GLY A 227 -14.63 -9.87 15.65
C GLY A 227 -15.13 -10.10 14.22
N ASP A 228 -16.45 -10.15 14.10
CA ASP A 228 -17.14 -10.45 12.85
C ASP A 228 -17.09 -9.26 11.89
N ILE A 229 -17.15 -9.53 10.58
CA ILE A 229 -17.48 -8.50 9.60
C ILE A 229 -18.96 -8.13 9.80
N PRO A 230 -19.33 -6.88 10.14
CA PRO A 230 -20.73 -6.53 10.36
C PRO A 230 -21.62 -6.81 9.16
N GLU A 231 -22.75 -7.48 9.37
CA GLU A 231 -23.78 -7.76 8.35
C GLU A 231 -24.26 -6.50 7.60
N THR A 232 -24.15 -5.33 8.25
CA THR A 232 -24.43 -4.03 7.62
C THR A 232 -23.56 -3.73 6.41
N ILE A 233 -22.46 -4.45 6.16
CA ILE A 233 -21.67 -4.33 4.92
C ILE A 233 -22.51 -4.49 3.66
N GLY A 234 -23.55 -5.33 3.70
CA GLY A 234 -24.51 -5.50 2.60
C GLY A 234 -25.37 -4.28 2.30
N ASN A 235 -25.30 -3.21 3.11
CA ASN A 235 -26.05 -1.97 2.92
C ASN A 235 -25.27 -0.88 2.16
N LEU A 236 -24.00 -1.12 1.81
CA LEU A 236 -23.13 -0.18 1.11
C LEU A 236 -23.41 -0.15 -0.39
N SER A 237 -24.46 0.53 -0.81
CA SER A 237 -24.90 0.55 -2.21
C SER A 237 -23.88 1.14 -3.20
N SER A 238 -22.96 1.98 -2.74
CA SER A 238 -21.99 2.70 -3.58
C SER A 238 -20.58 2.12 -3.54
N VAL A 239 -20.34 1.08 -2.72
CA VAL A 239 -18.98 0.54 -2.54
C VAL A 239 -18.50 -0.14 -3.81
N GLU A 240 -17.27 0.18 -4.17
CA GLU A 240 -16.52 -0.35 -5.32
C GLU A 240 -15.39 -1.26 -4.83
N GLU A 241 -14.78 -0.97 -3.68
CA GLU A 241 -13.60 -1.68 -3.19
C GLU A 241 -13.61 -1.85 -1.67
N VAL A 242 -13.32 -3.07 -1.22
CA VAL A 242 -13.19 -3.42 0.20
C VAL A 242 -11.94 -4.27 0.39
N ASP A 243 -11.00 -3.78 1.20
CA ASP A 243 -9.83 -4.55 1.64
C ASP A 243 -9.79 -4.64 3.16
N LEU A 244 -10.02 -5.84 3.69
CA LEU A 244 -9.96 -6.18 5.10
C LEU A 244 -8.84 -7.21 5.38
N SER A 245 -7.96 -7.46 4.42
CA SER A 245 -6.97 -8.52 4.49
C SER A 245 -5.90 -8.30 5.58
N GLY A 246 -5.24 -9.36 6.04
CA GLY A 246 -4.16 -9.23 7.03
C GLY A 246 -4.64 -8.67 8.37
N ASN A 247 -5.71 -9.25 8.91
CA ASN A 247 -6.31 -8.88 10.19
C ASN A 247 -6.58 -10.15 11.05
N LEU A 248 -7.32 -9.99 12.14
CA LEU A 248 -7.75 -11.07 13.04
C LEU A 248 -9.27 -11.30 13.00
N LEU A 249 -9.94 -10.88 11.92
CA LEU A 249 -11.40 -10.98 11.76
C LEU A 249 -11.83 -12.44 11.78
N ASN A 250 -12.95 -12.72 12.44
CA ASN A 250 -13.51 -14.06 12.58
C ASN A 250 -15.00 -14.08 12.18
N GLY A 251 -15.71 -15.16 12.54
CA GLY A 251 -17.10 -15.33 12.12
C GLY A 251 -17.25 -15.63 10.63
N SER A 252 -18.47 -15.59 10.14
CA SER A 252 -18.83 -15.86 8.74
C SER A 252 -18.68 -14.64 7.85
N ILE A 253 -18.46 -14.86 6.55
CA ILE A 253 -18.50 -13.79 5.54
C ILE A 253 -19.98 -13.42 5.29
N PRO A 254 -20.41 -12.16 5.48
CA PRO A 254 -21.78 -11.75 5.22
C PRO A 254 -22.15 -11.93 3.74
N GLY A 255 -23.16 -12.75 3.44
CA GLY A 255 -23.60 -13.00 2.06
C GLY A 255 -24.08 -11.73 1.33
N GLY A 256 -24.58 -10.74 2.09
CA GLY A 256 -24.97 -9.44 1.56
C GLY A 256 -23.85 -8.68 0.83
N LEU A 257 -22.58 -8.94 1.18
CA LEU A 257 -21.41 -8.34 0.52
C LEU A 257 -21.39 -8.64 -0.98
N PHE A 258 -21.71 -9.88 -1.37
CA PHE A 258 -21.66 -10.33 -2.76
C PHE A 258 -22.90 -9.97 -3.57
N ARG A 259 -23.88 -9.29 -2.95
CA ARG A 259 -25.08 -8.75 -3.61
C ARG A 259 -24.94 -7.27 -3.98
N LEU A 260 -23.82 -6.64 -3.62
CA LEU A 260 -23.54 -5.24 -3.90
C LEU A 260 -23.21 -5.06 -5.39
N LYS A 261 -24.01 -4.25 -6.08
CA LYS A 261 -23.96 -4.11 -7.55
C LYS A 261 -22.74 -3.36 -8.08
N ASN A 262 -22.17 -2.47 -7.26
CA ASN A 262 -21.05 -1.60 -7.66
C ASN A 262 -19.68 -2.14 -7.25
N LEU A 263 -19.67 -3.17 -6.40
CA LEU A 263 -18.45 -3.74 -5.85
C LEU A 263 -17.62 -4.38 -6.98
N ARG A 264 -16.30 -4.26 -6.91
CA ARG A 264 -15.37 -4.72 -7.95
C ARG A 264 -14.25 -5.56 -7.38
N SER A 265 -13.74 -5.18 -6.21
CA SER A 265 -12.65 -5.87 -5.53
C SER A 265 -13.00 -6.10 -4.06
N VAL A 266 -12.74 -7.32 -3.60
CA VAL A 266 -12.89 -7.75 -2.22
C VAL A 266 -11.68 -8.58 -1.83
N PHE A 267 -10.96 -8.12 -0.81
CA PHE A 267 -9.79 -8.78 -0.25
C PHE A 267 -10.06 -9.14 1.20
N LEU A 268 -10.13 -10.44 1.50
CA LEU A 268 -10.38 -10.96 2.85
C LEU A 268 -9.32 -11.97 3.30
N GLN A 269 -8.25 -12.14 2.51
CA GLN A 269 -7.18 -13.08 2.82
C GLN A 269 -6.46 -12.75 4.14
N GLU A 270 -5.80 -13.74 4.72
CA GLU A 270 -4.99 -13.56 5.95
C GLU A 270 -5.84 -13.04 7.13
N ASN A 271 -6.90 -13.78 7.45
CA ASN A 271 -7.78 -13.54 8.58
C ASN A 271 -8.09 -14.86 9.31
N LYS A 272 -9.08 -14.84 10.21
CA LYS A 272 -9.60 -16.02 10.94
C LYS A 272 -11.07 -16.30 10.58
N LEU A 273 -11.51 -15.89 9.39
CA LEU A 273 -12.90 -16.06 8.93
C LEU A 273 -13.24 -17.54 8.85
N SER A 274 -14.44 -17.91 9.25
CA SER A 274 -14.88 -19.29 9.43
C SER A 274 -16.29 -19.51 8.92
N GLY A 275 -16.75 -20.76 8.92
CA GLY A 275 -18.04 -21.11 8.35
C GLY A 275 -18.00 -21.17 6.82
N ASP A 276 -19.18 -21.33 6.23
CA ASP A 276 -19.30 -21.61 4.81
C ASP A 276 -19.14 -20.35 3.95
N ILE A 277 -18.46 -20.52 2.81
CA ILE A 277 -18.37 -19.49 1.79
C ILE A 277 -19.77 -19.25 1.21
N PRO A 278 -20.30 -18.00 1.22
CA PRO A 278 -21.61 -17.70 0.64
C PRO A 278 -21.67 -18.10 -0.85
N VAL A 279 -22.78 -18.70 -1.26
CA VAL A 279 -22.98 -19.18 -2.64
C VAL A 279 -22.82 -18.07 -3.68
N GLU A 280 -23.17 -16.85 -3.31
CA GLU A 280 -23.03 -15.66 -4.16
C GLU A 280 -21.57 -15.34 -4.48
N ALA A 281 -20.61 -15.68 -3.60
CA ALA A 281 -19.19 -15.40 -3.78
C ALA A 281 -18.58 -16.14 -4.98
N PHE A 282 -19.12 -17.31 -5.34
CA PHE A 282 -18.62 -18.12 -6.45
C PHE A 282 -18.90 -17.51 -7.83
N ASN A 283 -19.79 -16.52 -7.91
CA ASN A 283 -20.06 -15.76 -9.13
C ASN A 283 -19.10 -14.57 -9.33
N TRP A 284 -18.29 -14.24 -8.32
CA TRP A 284 -17.40 -13.07 -8.37
C TRP A 284 -16.05 -13.40 -8.99
N ALA A 285 -15.60 -12.56 -9.92
CA ALA A 285 -14.26 -12.61 -10.48
C ALA A 285 -13.29 -11.84 -9.56
N GLY A 286 -12.20 -12.48 -9.13
CA GLY A 286 -11.11 -11.80 -8.41
C GLY A 286 -11.23 -11.77 -6.88
N ILE A 287 -12.07 -12.62 -6.29
CA ILE A 287 -12.13 -12.76 -4.83
C ILE A 287 -10.94 -13.57 -4.29
N VAL A 288 -10.25 -13.01 -3.28
CA VAL A 288 -9.12 -13.67 -2.61
C VAL A 288 -9.50 -13.95 -1.16
N LEU A 289 -9.64 -15.24 -0.82
CA LEU A 289 -10.07 -15.74 0.49
C LEU A 289 -9.00 -16.63 1.16
N SER A 290 -7.78 -16.63 0.63
CA SER A 290 -6.67 -17.46 1.09
C SER A 290 -6.32 -17.20 2.58
N ARG A 291 -5.78 -18.20 3.28
CA ARG A 291 -5.30 -18.11 4.67
C ARG A 291 -6.40 -17.66 5.64
N ASN A 292 -7.47 -18.47 5.71
CA ASN A 292 -8.60 -18.31 6.62
C ASN A 292 -8.99 -19.67 7.22
N ASN A 293 -10.15 -19.75 7.88
CA ASN A 293 -10.72 -20.96 8.48
C ASN A 293 -12.04 -21.39 7.79
N LEU A 294 -12.19 -21.08 6.51
CA LEU A 294 -13.46 -21.26 5.78
C LEU A 294 -13.71 -22.74 5.44
N THR A 295 -15.00 -23.09 5.42
CA THR A 295 -15.51 -24.38 4.98
C THR A 295 -16.33 -24.24 3.70
N ILE A 296 -16.67 -25.38 3.10
CA ILE A 296 -17.55 -25.45 1.95
C ILE A 296 -18.58 -26.56 2.19
N SER A 297 -19.83 -26.18 2.39
CA SER A 297 -20.96 -27.11 2.55
C SER A 297 -21.84 -27.06 1.31
N LEU A 298 -21.30 -27.44 0.15
CA LEU A 298 -22.07 -27.43 -1.09
C LEU A 298 -22.44 -28.86 -1.49
N ARG A 299 -23.71 -29.10 -1.81
CA ARG A 299 -24.20 -30.37 -2.37
C ARG A 299 -23.97 -30.35 -3.89
N GLU A 300 -23.77 -31.52 -4.50
CA GLU A 300 -23.55 -31.62 -5.98
C GLU A 300 -24.71 -30.98 -6.77
N ASP A 301 -25.91 -30.92 -6.17
CA ASP A 301 -27.15 -30.43 -6.78
C ASP A 301 -27.29 -28.90 -6.76
N ASP A 302 -26.47 -28.19 -5.97
CA ASP A 302 -26.50 -26.71 -5.88
C ASP A 302 -25.89 -26.03 -7.13
N TYR A 303 -25.38 -26.83 -8.10
CA TYR A 303 -24.58 -26.40 -9.25
C TYR A 303 -25.31 -26.55 -10.59
N SER A 304 -26.39 -25.80 -10.81
CA SER A 304 -27.05 -25.76 -12.13
C SER A 304 -26.68 -24.53 -12.97
N GLY A 305 -25.57 -23.84 -12.68
CA GLY A 305 -25.14 -22.62 -13.39
C GLY A 305 -23.64 -22.56 -13.71
N PRO A 306 -23.23 -21.85 -14.78
CA PRO A 306 -21.83 -21.68 -15.15
C PRO A 306 -21.15 -20.69 -14.19
N TYR A 307 -20.60 -21.20 -13.07
CA TYR A 307 -19.76 -20.38 -12.20
C TYR A 307 -18.47 -20.00 -12.93
N SER A 308 -18.33 -18.71 -13.24
CA SER A 308 -17.26 -18.15 -14.08
C SER A 308 -16.01 -17.72 -13.28
N SER A 309 -15.88 -18.05 -11.99
CA SER A 309 -14.76 -17.54 -11.19
C SER A 309 -13.43 -18.25 -11.52
N LYS A 310 -12.80 -17.78 -12.60
CA LYS A 310 -11.44 -18.15 -13.01
C LYS A 310 -10.40 -17.83 -11.93
N ASN A 311 -10.70 -16.89 -11.02
CA ASN A 311 -9.72 -16.27 -10.11
C ASN A 311 -10.02 -16.45 -8.61
N LEU A 312 -10.89 -17.38 -8.22
CA LEU A 312 -11.17 -17.69 -6.81
C LEU A 312 -9.93 -18.31 -6.13
N GLN A 313 -9.30 -17.61 -5.18
CA GLN A 313 -8.15 -18.14 -4.42
C GLN A 313 -8.56 -18.58 -3.01
N LEU A 314 -8.40 -19.87 -2.68
CA LEU A 314 -8.87 -20.52 -1.45
C LEU A 314 -7.78 -21.28 -0.67
N CYS A 315 -6.52 -21.04 -0.98
CA CYS A 315 -5.38 -21.72 -0.35
C CYS A 315 -5.34 -21.48 1.18
N GLY A 316 -4.96 -22.48 1.97
CA GLY A 316 -4.79 -22.36 3.41
C GLY A 316 -6.10 -22.12 4.16
N ASN A 317 -7.12 -22.93 3.89
CA ASN A 317 -8.42 -22.91 4.56
C ASN A 317 -8.71 -24.27 5.24
N GLN A 318 -9.93 -24.44 5.79
CA GLN A 318 -10.41 -25.70 6.35
C GLN A 318 -11.35 -26.46 5.40
N LEU A 319 -11.17 -26.29 4.09
CA LEU A 319 -12.04 -26.94 3.10
C LEU A 319 -11.96 -28.46 3.25
N SER A 320 -13.12 -29.09 3.18
CA SER A 320 -13.28 -30.54 3.31
C SER A 320 -14.28 -31.05 2.28
N ARG A 321 -14.31 -32.38 2.07
CA ARG A 321 -15.14 -33.07 1.07
C ARG A 321 -14.64 -32.88 -0.38
N ARG A 322 -15.45 -33.37 -1.33
CA ARG A 322 -15.16 -33.36 -2.77
C ARG A 322 -15.24 -31.93 -3.30
N ILE A 323 -14.22 -31.50 -4.04
CA ILE A 323 -14.28 -30.24 -4.77
C ILE A 323 -15.37 -30.38 -5.86
N PRO A 324 -16.37 -29.49 -5.92
CA PRO A 324 -17.36 -29.46 -6.99
C PRO A 324 -16.68 -29.45 -8.35
N TYR A 325 -17.14 -30.28 -9.29
CA TYR A 325 -16.53 -30.37 -10.62
C TYR A 325 -16.43 -29.02 -11.34
N ALA A 326 -17.40 -28.12 -11.12
CA ALA A 326 -17.41 -26.77 -11.68
C ALA A 326 -16.23 -25.88 -11.21
N LEU A 327 -15.60 -26.20 -10.06
CA LEU A 327 -14.47 -25.45 -9.50
C LEU A 327 -13.12 -26.12 -9.77
N GLN A 328 -13.13 -27.35 -10.31
CA GLN A 328 -11.94 -28.07 -10.72
C GLN A 328 -11.41 -27.46 -12.02
N THR A 329 -10.28 -26.76 -11.95
CA THR A 329 -9.59 -26.19 -13.12
C THR A 329 -8.22 -26.86 -13.29
N ASN A 330 -7.77 -27.04 -14.52
CA ASN A 330 -6.47 -27.66 -14.85
C ASN A 330 -5.25 -26.78 -14.51
N GLU A 331 -5.45 -25.66 -13.84
CA GLU A 331 -4.41 -24.69 -13.49
C GLU A 331 -3.81 -25.02 -12.12
N CYS A 332 -2.51 -25.35 -12.09
CA CYS A 332 -1.72 -25.49 -10.86
C CYS A 332 -1.40 -24.11 -10.24
N THR A 333 -2.44 -23.35 -9.90
CA THR A 333 -2.31 -22.16 -9.04
C THR A 333 -2.61 -22.57 -7.59
N CYS A 334 -2.19 -21.72 -6.64
CA CYS A 334 -2.36 -21.94 -5.21
C CYS A 334 -3.82 -22.24 -4.77
N LYS A 335 -4.82 -22.08 -5.66
CA LYS A 335 -6.27 -22.20 -5.52
C LYS A 335 -6.77 -23.01 -4.33
N PHE A 336 -6.29 -24.24 -4.11
CA PHE A 336 -6.74 -25.12 -3.02
C PHE A 336 -5.60 -25.67 -2.14
N PHE A 337 -4.35 -25.24 -2.32
CA PHE A 337 -3.22 -25.73 -1.52
C PHE A 337 -3.43 -25.48 -0.01
N ASP A 338 -2.79 -26.29 0.83
CA ASP A 338 -2.89 -26.20 2.31
C ASP A 338 -4.32 -26.35 2.88
N ASN A 339 -5.18 -27.13 2.22
CA ASN A 339 -6.48 -27.58 2.75
C ASN A 339 -6.43 -29.07 3.09
N ALA A 340 -6.07 -29.42 4.34
CA ALA A 340 -5.70 -30.78 4.74
C ALA A 340 -6.82 -31.85 4.60
N LYS A 341 -8.08 -31.44 4.43
CA LYS A 341 -9.26 -32.32 4.39
C LYS A 341 -9.94 -32.40 3.02
N LEU A 342 -9.38 -31.78 1.98
CA LEU A 342 -9.90 -31.87 0.61
C LEU A 342 -9.58 -33.25 -0.01
N CYS A 343 -10.53 -33.81 -0.75
CA CYS A 343 -10.34 -35.03 -1.55
C CYS A 343 -10.75 -34.76 -3.00
N VAL A 344 -9.91 -35.15 -3.96
CA VAL A 344 -10.19 -35.00 -5.40
C VAL A 344 -10.53 -36.38 -6.00
N PRO A 345 -11.61 -36.51 -6.80
CA PRO A 345 -11.92 -37.77 -7.47
C PRO A 345 -10.91 -38.03 -8.59
N GLY A 346 -10.29 -39.21 -8.58
CA GLY A 346 -9.37 -39.64 -9.64
C GLY A 346 -7.91 -39.23 -9.42
N GLY A 347 -7.29 -39.73 -8.35
CA GLY A 347 -5.88 -40.17 -8.30
C GLY A 347 -4.70 -39.28 -8.75
N ILE A 348 -4.88 -38.02 -9.20
CA ILE A 348 -3.80 -37.27 -9.85
C ILE A 348 -3.16 -36.20 -8.95
N TYR A 349 -3.75 -35.84 -7.80
CA TYR A 349 -3.19 -34.76 -6.97
C TYR A 349 -3.25 -35.06 -5.47
N ASP A 350 -2.07 -35.36 -4.89
CA ASP A 350 -1.86 -35.37 -3.45
C ASP A 350 -1.60 -33.93 -2.99
N PHE A 351 -2.61 -33.28 -2.39
CA PHE A 351 -2.51 -31.91 -1.87
C PHE A 351 -1.95 -31.85 -0.44
N LYS A 352 -1.34 -32.94 0.06
CA LYS A 352 -0.67 -32.95 1.37
C LYS A 352 0.73 -32.35 1.27
N GLN A 353 1.09 -31.57 2.28
CA GLN A 353 2.45 -31.05 2.47
C GLN A 353 3.51 -32.15 2.36
N ARG A 354 4.63 -31.85 1.69
CA ARG A 354 5.92 -32.47 2.04
C ARG A 354 6.33 -31.96 3.42
N VAL A 355 5.89 -32.65 4.46
CA VAL A 355 6.61 -32.63 5.74
C VAL A 355 7.75 -33.64 5.62
N PRO A 356 9.03 -33.27 5.80
CA PRO A 356 10.09 -34.27 5.92
C PRO A 356 9.86 -35.09 7.18
N SER A 357 9.65 -36.39 7.01
CA SER A 357 9.58 -37.37 8.09
C SER A 357 10.93 -37.45 8.81
N GLY A 358 10.96 -37.07 10.09
CA GLY A 358 12.05 -37.37 11.02
C GLY A 358 11.48 -37.96 12.31
N ASN A 359 11.72 -39.24 12.53
CA ASN A 359 11.20 -40.00 13.66
C ASN A 359 12.05 -39.78 14.94
N SER A 360 11.33 -39.67 16.05
CA SER A 360 11.67 -39.92 17.47
C SER A 360 12.86 -39.25 18.19
N ASN A 361 12.46 -38.64 19.33
CA ASN A 361 13.12 -38.52 20.63
C ASN A 361 14.16 -37.41 20.87
N SER A 362 13.74 -36.34 21.56
CA SER A 362 14.40 -35.87 22.79
C SER A 362 13.56 -34.79 23.51
N LYS A 363 13.85 -34.66 24.80
CA LYS A 363 13.00 -34.15 25.88
C LYS A 363 12.79 -32.63 25.86
N ILE A 364 11.69 -32.21 26.50
CA ILE A 364 11.45 -30.86 27.02
C ILE A 364 12.56 -30.50 28.01
N GLY A 365 13.17 -29.33 27.83
CA GLY A 365 14.12 -28.72 28.76
C GLY A 365 14.78 -27.48 28.15
N ASP A 366 14.31 -26.30 28.55
CA ASP A 366 14.96 -24.99 28.67
C ASP A 366 16.10 -24.59 27.72
N ILE A 367 15.95 -23.42 27.08
CA ILE A 367 16.90 -22.27 26.98
C ILE A 367 16.41 -21.32 25.88
N ALA A 368 15.87 -20.17 26.27
CA ALA A 368 16.01 -18.91 25.52
C ALA A 368 17.40 -18.31 25.87
N PRO A 369 18.09 -17.50 25.02
CA PRO A 369 17.63 -16.78 23.81
C PRO A 369 18.53 -16.96 22.56
N PRO A 370 18.00 -16.68 21.35
CA PRO A 370 18.57 -15.61 20.53
C PRO A 370 17.47 -14.80 19.83
N ILE A 371 16.52 -14.26 20.60
CA ILE A 371 15.45 -13.39 20.05
C ILE A 371 15.93 -11.93 19.91
N ILE A 372 17.08 -11.56 20.49
CA ILE A 372 17.56 -10.17 20.52
C ILE A 372 18.33 -9.75 19.25
N PHE A 373 18.76 -10.69 18.39
CA PHE A 373 19.44 -10.35 17.12
C PHE A 373 18.51 -10.23 15.89
N LEU A 374 17.25 -10.65 16.01
CA LEU A 374 16.26 -10.54 14.91
C LEU A 374 15.51 -9.20 14.89
N VAL A 375 15.64 -8.40 15.96
CA VAL A 375 14.99 -7.08 16.08
C VAL A 375 15.85 -5.96 15.48
N THR A 376 17.16 -6.15 15.34
CA THR A 376 18.05 -5.11 14.77
C THR A 376 18.20 -5.20 13.25
N SER A 377 18.07 -6.40 12.66
CA SER A 377 18.13 -6.61 11.20
C SER A 377 16.90 -6.07 10.46
N SER A 378 15.73 -6.15 11.08
CA SER A 378 14.47 -5.59 10.58
C SER A 378 14.47 -4.06 10.59
N PHE A 379 15.23 -3.42 11.48
CA PHE A 379 15.42 -1.96 11.54
C PHE A 379 16.30 -1.42 10.39
N PHE A 380 17.32 -2.17 9.95
CA PHE A 380 18.16 -1.76 8.80
C PHE A 380 17.49 -1.99 7.44
N LEU A 381 16.63 -3.01 7.31
CA LEU A 381 15.77 -3.18 6.13
C LEU A 381 14.69 -2.10 6.05
N PHE A 382 14.20 -1.62 7.20
CA PHE A 382 13.29 -0.46 7.30
C PHE A 382 13.96 0.82 6.78
N LEU A 383 15.19 1.13 7.19
CA LEU A 383 15.95 2.29 6.69
C LEU A 383 16.33 2.19 5.20
N ALA A 384 16.63 0.99 4.69
CA ALA A 384 16.93 0.78 3.27
C ALA A 384 15.68 0.94 2.37
N LYS A 385 14.50 0.50 2.84
CA LYS A 385 13.20 0.75 2.19
C LYS A 385 12.80 2.24 2.26
N HIS A 386 13.16 2.91 3.36
CA HIS A 386 12.97 4.34 3.58
C HIS A 386 13.87 5.21 2.68
N TRP A 387 15.09 4.76 2.38
CA TRP A 387 16.02 5.43 1.47
C TRP A 387 15.65 5.26 0.00
N LEU A 388 15.10 4.09 -0.39
CA LEU A 388 14.60 3.83 -1.75
C LEU A 388 13.27 4.55 -2.06
N ARG A 389 12.42 4.82 -1.05
CA ARG A 389 11.17 5.60 -1.21
C ARG A 389 11.37 7.11 -1.36
N ARG A 390 12.49 7.67 -0.87
CA ARG A 390 12.84 9.09 -1.06
C ARG A 390 13.14 9.48 -2.53
N LYS A 391 13.12 8.53 -3.46
CA LYS A 391 13.42 8.75 -4.89
C LYS A 391 12.20 8.76 -5.83
N GLN A 392 10.96 8.68 -5.32
CA GLN A 392 9.77 8.83 -6.15
C GLN A 392 8.95 10.07 -5.74
N PRO A 393 8.69 11.02 -6.67
CA PRO A 393 7.77 12.11 -6.42
C PRO A 393 6.33 11.60 -6.63
N GLU A 394 5.50 11.68 -5.59
CA GLU A 394 4.07 11.35 -5.64
C GLU A 394 3.28 12.66 -5.71
N ASN A 395 2.62 12.91 -6.85
CA ASN A 395 1.90 14.15 -7.14
C ASN A 395 0.47 14.12 -6.56
N GLY A 396 0.08 15.26 -5.96
CA GLY A 396 -1.19 15.51 -5.30
C GLY A 396 -2.48 15.38 -6.13
N VAL A 397 -3.58 15.44 -5.37
CA VAL A 397 -4.86 14.73 -5.51
C VAL A 397 -5.82 15.25 -6.61
N ALA A 398 -5.49 16.30 -7.36
CA ALA A 398 -6.42 16.85 -8.37
C ALA A 398 -6.42 16.13 -9.74
N ASN A 399 -5.40 15.32 -10.04
CA ASN A 399 -5.23 14.65 -11.35
C ASN A 399 -5.61 13.16 -11.39
N TYR A 400 -6.11 12.61 -10.28
CA TYR A 400 -6.29 11.16 -10.08
C TYR A 400 -7.43 10.53 -10.94
N LYS A 401 -8.52 11.25 -11.23
CA LYS A 401 -9.70 10.63 -11.90
C LYS A 401 -9.67 10.62 -13.44
N LEU A 402 -8.96 11.53 -14.11
CA LEU A 402 -9.07 11.71 -15.57
C LEU A 402 -7.90 11.09 -16.38
N THR A 403 -6.69 11.06 -15.84
CA THR A 403 -5.52 10.57 -16.57
C THR A 403 -5.27 9.07 -16.33
N ARG A 404 -5.64 8.53 -15.16
CA ARG A 404 -5.48 7.10 -14.84
C ARG A 404 -6.40 6.20 -15.66
N ARG A 405 -7.60 6.63 -16.05
CA ARG A 405 -8.46 5.84 -16.95
C ARG A 405 -7.85 5.70 -18.35
N LYS A 406 -7.37 6.80 -18.94
CA LYS A 406 -6.75 6.77 -20.29
C LYS A 406 -5.37 6.11 -20.32
N GLN A 407 -4.60 6.16 -19.24
CA GLN A 407 -3.25 5.56 -19.20
C GLN A 407 -3.26 4.10 -18.75
N LEU A 408 -4.22 3.68 -17.91
CA LEU A 408 -4.40 2.28 -17.50
C LEU A 408 -5.13 1.46 -18.58
N GLU A 409 -6.06 2.06 -19.34
CA GLU A 409 -6.65 1.40 -20.53
C GLU A 409 -5.61 1.17 -21.64
N ASN A 410 -4.66 2.11 -21.83
CA ASN A 410 -3.58 1.95 -22.80
C ASN A 410 -2.40 1.10 -22.29
N SER A 411 -2.19 0.97 -20.97
CA SER A 411 -1.10 0.14 -20.41
C SER A 411 -1.54 -1.24 -19.93
N ILE A 412 -2.82 -1.62 -19.98
CA ILE A 412 -3.25 -3.00 -19.69
C ILE A 412 -3.50 -3.78 -20.98
N ALA A 413 -3.73 -3.09 -22.11
CA ALA A 413 -3.92 -3.74 -23.41
C ALA A 413 -2.70 -4.54 -23.92
N ASP A 414 -1.49 -4.21 -23.46
CA ASP A 414 -0.23 -4.78 -23.97
C ASP A 414 0.51 -5.74 -23.00
N TRP A 415 -0.03 -5.99 -21.80
CA TRP A 415 0.65 -6.81 -20.79
C TRP A 415 -0.12 -8.09 -20.50
N GLU A 416 0.42 -9.22 -20.97
CA GLU A 416 0.00 -10.54 -20.54
C GLU A 416 0.95 -11.04 -19.45
N LEU A 417 0.40 -11.30 -18.28
CA LEU A 417 1.16 -11.74 -17.12
C LEU A 417 1.12 -13.27 -17.06
N ILE A 418 2.20 -13.91 -17.49
CA ILE A 418 2.31 -15.37 -17.60
C ILE A 418 3.09 -15.91 -16.39
N TRP A 419 2.42 -16.64 -15.50
CA TRP A 419 3.05 -17.27 -14.34
C TRP A 419 3.45 -18.73 -14.62
N PHE A 420 4.71 -19.05 -14.32
CA PHE A 420 5.33 -20.39 -14.24
C PHE A 420 5.08 -21.35 -15.41
N GLN A 421 5.97 -21.36 -16.40
CA GLN A 421 6.14 -22.50 -17.30
C GLN A 421 6.91 -23.63 -16.58
N ARG A 422 6.42 -24.87 -16.74
CA ARG A 422 7.28 -26.05 -16.57
C ARG A 422 8.36 -25.97 -17.64
N LEU A 423 9.60 -25.84 -17.23
CA LEU A 423 10.73 -25.77 -18.14
C LEU A 423 11.25 -27.19 -18.41
N ASP A 424 11.40 -27.51 -19.69
CA ASP A 424 11.80 -28.83 -20.17
C ASP A 424 13.33 -28.86 -20.37
N PHE A 425 14.08 -28.69 -19.28
CA PHE A 425 15.53 -28.87 -19.26
C PHE A 425 16.00 -29.49 -17.94
N THR A 426 17.15 -30.16 -18.00
CA THR A 426 17.79 -30.83 -16.89
C THR A 426 18.87 -29.96 -16.24
N GLU A 427 19.31 -30.34 -15.04
CA GLU A 427 20.44 -29.68 -14.38
C GLU A 427 21.72 -29.71 -15.24
N SER A 428 21.94 -30.79 -16.00
CA SER A 428 23.07 -30.94 -16.90
C SER A 428 23.08 -29.89 -18.02
N ASP A 429 21.91 -29.54 -18.56
CA ASP A 429 21.77 -28.50 -19.61
C ASP A 429 22.21 -27.11 -19.10
N ILE A 430 22.03 -26.87 -17.80
CA ILE A 430 22.44 -25.63 -17.13
C ILE A 430 23.93 -25.66 -16.78
N LEU A 431 24.44 -26.77 -16.23
CA LEU A 431 25.82 -26.84 -15.78
C LEU A 431 26.82 -26.72 -16.93
N LEU A 432 26.49 -27.24 -18.13
CA LEU A 432 27.32 -27.10 -19.33
C LEU A 432 27.43 -25.65 -19.83
N GLY A 433 26.43 -24.81 -19.52
CA GLY A 433 26.36 -23.42 -19.96
C GLY A 433 27.05 -22.41 -19.04
N LEU A 434 27.52 -22.81 -17.86
CA LEU A 434 28.15 -21.91 -16.87
C LEU A 434 29.63 -21.64 -17.18
N THR A 435 29.92 -21.13 -18.38
CA THR A 435 31.26 -20.75 -18.83
C THR A 435 31.44 -19.22 -18.77
N ASP A 436 32.67 -18.74 -18.71
CA ASP A 436 32.95 -17.29 -18.66
C ASP A 436 32.45 -16.55 -19.91
N ASN A 437 32.37 -17.23 -21.05
CA ASN A 437 31.84 -16.68 -22.31
C ASN A 437 30.33 -16.40 -22.23
N ASN A 438 29.61 -17.07 -21.33
CA ASN A 438 28.16 -16.94 -21.15
C ASN A 438 27.78 -16.02 -19.99
N ARG A 439 28.76 -15.36 -19.34
CA ARG A 439 28.53 -14.49 -18.18
C ARG A 439 27.97 -13.14 -18.62
N ILE A 440 26.84 -12.73 -18.04
CA ILE A 440 26.16 -11.46 -18.36
C ILE A 440 26.14 -10.45 -17.21
N GLY A 441 26.55 -10.84 -15.99
CA GLY A 441 26.64 -9.90 -14.87
C GLY A 441 27.30 -10.48 -13.62
N ASN A 442 27.80 -9.62 -12.73
CA ASN A 442 28.35 -10.03 -11.42
C ASN A 442 28.16 -8.93 -10.37
N GLY A 443 27.88 -9.32 -9.12
CA GLY A 443 27.78 -8.41 -7.99
C GLY A 443 27.90 -9.16 -6.66
N GLY A 444 27.73 -8.46 -5.52
CA GLY A 444 27.97 -9.01 -4.17
C GLY A 444 27.13 -10.23 -3.77
N SER A 445 26.15 -10.64 -4.59
CA SER A 445 25.29 -11.81 -4.40
C SER A 445 25.54 -12.96 -5.39
N GLY A 446 26.56 -12.85 -6.25
CA GLY A 446 26.97 -13.88 -7.21
C GLY A 446 27.00 -13.43 -8.67
N THR A 447 27.30 -14.38 -9.55
CA THR A 447 27.50 -14.21 -11.00
C THR A 447 26.27 -14.70 -11.77
N VAL A 448 25.86 -13.97 -12.80
CA VAL A 448 24.72 -14.33 -13.67
C VAL A 448 25.23 -14.72 -15.05
N TYR A 449 24.68 -15.82 -15.59
CA TYR A 449 25.00 -16.41 -16.89
C TYR A 449 23.75 -16.46 -17.76
N LEU A 450 23.90 -16.26 -19.07
CA LEU A 450 22.85 -16.48 -20.07
C LEU A 450 23.14 -17.79 -20.80
N ILE A 451 22.25 -18.77 -20.67
CA ILE A 451 22.46 -20.14 -21.15
C ILE A 451 21.41 -20.47 -22.19
N VAL A 452 21.83 -20.95 -23.36
CA VAL A 452 20.93 -21.43 -24.41
C VAL A 452 20.68 -22.93 -24.19
N ILE A 453 19.43 -23.31 -24.01
CA ILE A 453 19.02 -24.71 -23.90
C ILE A 453 18.94 -25.31 -25.30
N HIS A 454 19.93 -26.12 -25.68
CA HIS A 454 20.05 -26.64 -27.04
C HIS A 454 18.86 -27.51 -27.50
N ALA A 455 18.15 -28.18 -26.57
CA ALA A 455 16.98 -28.98 -26.87
C ALA A 455 15.75 -28.16 -27.31
N THR A 456 15.65 -26.89 -26.89
CA THR A 456 14.47 -26.04 -27.11
C THR A 456 14.77 -24.70 -27.77
N GLY A 457 16.06 -24.38 -27.97
CA GLY A 457 16.53 -23.08 -28.48
C GLY A 457 16.25 -21.91 -27.53
N THR A 458 15.81 -22.17 -26.29
CA THR A 458 15.38 -21.14 -25.34
C THR A 458 16.55 -20.66 -24.49
N SER A 459 16.72 -19.35 -24.36
CA SER A 459 17.74 -18.75 -23.50
C SER A 459 17.22 -18.50 -22.08
N VAL A 460 17.96 -18.92 -21.07
CA VAL A 460 17.64 -18.72 -19.65
C VAL A 460 18.75 -18.00 -18.90
N ALA A 461 18.37 -17.09 -18.00
CA ALA A 461 19.33 -16.42 -17.13
C ALA A 461 19.47 -17.19 -15.81
N VAL A 462 20.71 -17.58 -15.47
CA VAL A 462 21.03 -18.42 -14.32
C VAL A 462 22.00 -17.70 -13.41
N LYS A 463 21.65 -17.56 -12.14
CA LYS A 463 22.51 -16.94 -11.13
C LYS A 463 23.22 -17.99 -10.28
N LYS A 464 24.54 -17.98 -10.33
CA LYS A 464 25.45 -18.76 -9.47
C LYS A 464 25.85 -17.91 -8.26
N ARG A 465 25.46 -18.32 -7.05
CA ARG A 465 25.82 -17.61 -5.82
C ARG A 465 27.28 -17.83 -5.43
N SER A 466 27.94 -16.79 -4.92
CA SER A 466 29.31 -16.87 -4.40
C SER A 466 29.29 -17.49 -2.99
N VAL A 467 30.04 -18.56 -2.77
CA VAL A 467 30.19 -19.20 -1.45
C VAL A 467 31.41 -18.60 -0.75
N ARG A 468 31.26 -18.10 0.49
CA ARG A 468 32.41 -17.73 1.33
C ARG A 468 33.01 -19.01 1.92
N THR A 469 34.23 -19.34 1.54
CA THR A 469 35.03 -20.37 2.22
C THR A 469 35.46 -19.84 3.59
N LEU A 470 35.00 -20.50 4.66
CA LEU A 470 35.63 -20.35 5.97
C LEU A 470 37.04 -20.96 5.88
N GLN A 471 38.08 -20.20 6.23
CA GLN A 471 39.43 -20.75 6.38
C GLN A 471 39.45 -21.73 7.55
N ASN A 472 40.04 -22.91 7.33
CA ASN A 472 40.20 -23.97 8.32
C ASN A 472 41.27 -23.59 9.36
N GLY A 473 40.94 -23.71 10.65
CA GLY A 473 41.92 -24.05 11.69
C GLY A 473 42.36 -25.53 11.56
N PRO A 474 43.49 -25.93 12.17
CA PRO A 474 44.15 -27.20 11.87
C PRO A 474 43.35 -28.39 12.40
N GLY A 475 42.75 -29.17 11.50
CA GLY A 475 41.97 -30.37 11.81
C GLY A 475 40.83 -30.64 10.82
N GLY A 476 41.02 -30.37 9.52
CA GLY A 476 39.94 -30.34 8.54
C GLY A 476 39.58 -31.70 7.93
N THR A 477 38.43 -32.27 8.31
CA THR A 477 37.66 -33.17 7.45
C THR A 477 36.94 -32.39 6.36
N MET A 478 37.05 -32.86 5.11
CA MET A 478 36.51 -32.24 3.90
C MET A 478 34.97 -32.24 3.91
N LYS A 479 34.31 -31.08 4.06
CA LYS A 479 32.87 -30.94 3.75
C LYS A 479 32.70 -30.48 2.31
N ARG A 480 32.10 -31.33 1.46
CA ARG A 480 31.61 -30.93 0.13
C ARG A 480 30.51 -29.87 0.31
N VAL A 481 30.69 -28.69 -0.27
CA VAL A 481 29.66 -27.64 -0.34
C VAL A 481 29.15 -27.60 -1.78
N ILE A 482 27.84 -27.83 -1.97
CA ILE A 482 27.17 -27.76 -3.27
C ILE A 482 26.67 -26.31 -3.48
N PRO A 483 26.96 -25.64 -4.61
CA PRO A 483 26.44 -24.30 -4.89
C PRO A 483 24.93 -24.31 -5.18
N LEU A 484 24.16 -23.38 -4.61
CA LEU A 484 22.77 -23.13 -5.01
C LEU A 484 22.71 -22.28 -6.30
N LEU A 485 21.92 -22.74 -7.29
CA LEU A 485 21.59 -22.02 -8.51
C LEU A 485 20.16 -21.42 -8.41
N THR A 486 19.94 -20.23 -8.98
CA THR A 486 18.62 -19.58 -9.04
C THR A 486 18.30 -19.18 -10.49
N LEU A 487 17.13 -19.57 -10.99
CA LEU A 487 16.67 -19.28 -12.35
C LEU A 487 15.87 -17.97 -12.40
N LEU A 488 16.12 -17.12 -13.40
CA LEU A 488 15.42 -15.85 -13.63
C LEU A 488 14.74 -15.90 -15.02
N MET A 489 13.42 -15.68 -15.11
CA MET A 489 12.71 -15.62 -16.40
C MET A 489 11.81 -14.37 -16.54
N ARG A 490 11.90 -13.68 -17.68
CA ARG A 490 10.99 -12.60 -18.13
C ARG A 490 11.06 -12.47 -19.66
N ARG A 491 9.93 -12.27 -20.36
CA ARG A 491 9.86 -12.00 -21.81
C ARG A 491 9.03 -10.75 -22.09
N SER A 492 9.50 -9.88 -22.99
CA SER A 492 8.74 -8.75 -23.58
C SER A 492 8.19 -9.17 -24.95
N ARG A 493 6.98 -8.73 -25.32
CA ARG A 493 6.36 -9.06 -26.62
C ARG A 493 6.81 -8.15 -27.78
N ASN A 494 7.39 -6.98 -27.52
CA ASN A 494 7.76 -6.06 -28.58
C ASN A 494 9.28 -5.79 -28.56
N HIS A 495 9.92 -6.07 -29.69
CA HIS A 495 11.36 -6.03 -30.02
C HIS A 495 12.19 -7.30 -29.70
N ALA A 496 12.65 -7.94 -30.78
CA ALA A 496 13.59 -9.04 -30.80
C ALA A 496 15.04 -8.57 -30.64
N THR A 497 15.32 -7.75 -29.62
CA THR A 497 16.69 -7.33 -29.26
C THR A 497 16.83 -7.15 -27.76
N TRP A 498 17.82 -7.81 -27.17
CA TRP A 498 18.22 -7.63 -25.77
C TRP A 498 19.14 -6.41 -25.68
N GLU A 499 18.72 -5.33 -25.02
CA GLU A 499 19.62 -4.23 -24.64
C GLU A 499 20.05 -4.35 -23.17
N LYS A 500 21.26 -3.84 -22.92
CA LYS A 500 22.21 -4.14 -21.82
C LYS A 500 21.69 -4.04 -20.39
#